data_AF-A0A3Q2VLP6-F1
#
_entry.id   AF-A0A3Q2VLP6-F1
#
_cell.length_a   1.000
_cell.length_b   1.000
_cell.length_c   1.000
_cell.angle_alpha   90.00
_cell.angle_beta   90.00
_cell.angle_gamma   90.00
#
_symmetry.space_group_name_H-M   'P 1'
#
loop_
_entity.id
_entity.type
_entity.pdbx_description
1 polymer ?
#
loop_
_entity_poly.entity_id
_entity_poly.type
_entity_poly.pdbx_seq_one_letter_code
_entity_poly.pdbx_strand_id
1 'polypeptide(L)'
;MEYQTSSAPGRGPLSSEGVCAVCGDNAACQHYGVRTCEGCKGFFKRTVQKNAKYVCLAAKSCPVDKRRRNRCQYCRFQKCLAVGMVKEGKLIEPKSFLNHYSWCRLGGILIRDKASHHVY
;
A
#
# COMPACT_ATOMS: atom_id res chain seq x y z
N MET A 1 -18.56 43.67 10.02
CA MET A 1 -18.14 43.72 8.60
C MET A 1 -16.71 43.19 8.52
N GLU A 2 -16.56 42.08 7.79
CA GLU A 2 -15.40 41.53 7.03
C GLU A 2 -14.02 41.45 7.75
N TYR A 3 -13.54 40.28 8.21
CA TYR A 3 -12.98 39.06 7.56
C TYR A 3 -11.72 39.28 6.73
N GLN A 4 -10.62 38.63 7.14
CA GLN A 4 -9.63 38.03 6.24
C GLN A 4 -8.79 36.98 6.99
N THR A 5 -9.26 35.73 6.93
CA THR A 5 -8.44 34.52 7.14
C THR A 5 -7.44 34.41 5.99
N SER A 6 -6.16 34.26 6.32
CA SER A 6 -5.11 33.96 5.37
C SER A 6 -5.26 32.53 4.83
N SER A 7 -5.73 32.46 3.59
CA SER A 7 -5.89 31.28 2.75
C SER A 7 -4.55 30.59 2.46
N ALA A 8 -4.43 29.33 2.89
CA ALA A 8 -3.36 28.43 2.49
C ALA A 8 -3.40 28.17 0.96
N PRO A 9 -2.25 27.97 0.29
CA PRO A 9 -2.23 27.76 -1.15
C PRO A 9 -2.86 26.40 -1.47
N GLY A 10 -3.81 26.42 -2.39
CA GLY A 10 -4.46 25.22 -2.92
C GLY A 10 -3.43 24.24 -3.46
N ARG A 11 -3.32 23.09 -2.79
CA ARG A 11 -2.74 21.90 -3.41
C ARG A 11 -3.83 21.31 -4.31
N GLY A 12 -3.53 21.20 -5.60
CA GLY A 12 -4.32 20.44 -6.58
C GLY A 12 -4.59 19.01 -6.12
N PRO A 13 -5.31 18.19 -6.91
CA PRO A 13 -5.82 16.90 -6.47
C PRO A 13 -4.68 16.11 -5.84
N LEU A 14 -4.80 15.81 -4.55
CA LEU A 14 -3.85 15.02 -3.79
C LEU A 14 -3.61 13.74 -4.59
N SER A 15 -2.47 13.69 -5.28
CA SER A 15 -1.84 12.45 -5.65
C SER A 15 -1.97 11.53 -4.44
N SER A 16 -2.34 10.27 -4.67
CA SER A 16 -2.45 9.22 -3.67
C SER A 16 -1.09 8.87 -3.02
N GLU A 17 -0.22 9.87 -2.84
CA GLU A 17 1.18 9.80 -2.47
C GLU A 17 1.42 9.53 -0.97
N GLY A 18 0.38 9.21 -0.21
CA GLY A 18 0.50 8.84 1.20
C GLY A 18 -0.51 7.82 1.68
N VAL A 19 -1.28 7.19 0.79
CA VAL A 19 -2.37 6.28 1.16
C VAL A 19 -2.15 4.87 0.64
N CYS A 20 -2.58 3.89 1.43
CA CYS A 20 -2.51 2.48 1.11
C CYS A 20 -3.52 2.14 0.01
N ALA A 21 -3.02 1.65 -1.12
CA ALA A 21 -3.87 1.25 -2.25
C ALA A 21 -4.93 0.18 -1.90
N VAL A 22 -4.68 -0.63 -0.85
CA VAL A 22 -5.59 -1.70 -0.43
C VAL A 22 -6.73 -1.19 0.46
N CYS A 23 -6.44 -0.37 1.48
CA CYS A 23 -7.43 -0.04 2.52
C CYS A 23 -7.59 1.46 2.79
N GLY A 24 -6.84 2.32 2.09
CA GLY A 24 -6.88 3.77 2.25
C GLY A 24 -6.23 4.31 3.53
N ASP A 25 -5.63 3.46 4.36
CA ASP A 25 -4.89 3.88 5.56
C ASP A 25 -3.56 4.55 5.18
N ASN A 26 -2.94 5.28 6.11
CA ASN A 26 -1.70 5.99 5.84
C ASN A 26 -0.56 5.02 5.46
N ALA A 27 0.19 5.36 4.41
CA ALA A 27 1.30 4.57 3.89
C ALA A 27 2.44 5.50 3.44
N ALA A 28 3.55 5.45 4.17
CA ALA A 28 4.73 6.27 3.86
C ALA A 28 5.50 5.73 2.64
N CYS A 29 5.63 4.40 2.54
CA CYS A 29 6.50 3.74 1.56
C CYS A 29 5.79 2.60 0.82
N GLN A 30 6.54 1.94 -0.07
CA GLN A 30 6.07 0.81 -0.85
C GLN A 30 6.48 -0.51 -0.20
N HIS A 31 5.61 -1.50 -0.32
CA HIS A 31 5.88 -2.88 0.07
C HIS A 31 5.36 -3.82 -1.01
N TYR A 32 6.18 -4.80 -1.40
CA TYR A 32 5.79 -5.80 -2.40
C TYR A 32 5.37 -5.16 -3.74
N GLY A 33 6.07 -4.11 -4.16
CA GLY A 33 5.79 -3.38 -5.41
C GLY A 33 4.69 -2.32 -5.35
N VAL A 34 4.00 -2.13 -4.22
CA VAL A 34 2.85 -1.20 -4.11
C VAL A 34 2.88 -0.40 -2.81
N ARG A 35 2.44 0.88 -2.85
CA ARG A 35 2.25 1.69 -1.65
C ARG A 35 1.15 1.11 -0.76
N THR A 36 1.55 0.56 0.38
CA THR A 36 0.64 -0.09 1.33
C THR A 36 1.00 0.24 2.76
N CYS A 37 0.01 0.16 3.66
CA CYS A 37 0.24 0.33 5.10
C CYS A 37 0.86 -0.93 5.70
N GLU A 38 1.49 -0.79 6.87
CA GLU A 38 2.09 -1.89 7.64
C GLU A 38 1.11 -3.04 7.91
N GLY A 39 -0.17 -2.73 8.12
CA GLY A 39 -1.21 -3.73 8.32
C GLY A 39 -1.44 -4.61 7.09
N CYS A 40 -1.41 -4.05 5.88
CA CYS A 40 -1.59 -4.81 4.63
C CYS A 40 -0.30 -5.53 4.20
N LYS A 41 0.86 -4.91 4.43
CA LYS A 41 2.18 -5.56 4.31
C LYS A 41 2.26 -6.85 5.14
N GLY A 42 2.00 -6.76 6.44
CA GLY A 42 2.08 -7.92 7.34
C GLY A 42 1.03 -8.99 7.03
N PHE A 43 -0.16 -8.58 6.61
CA PHE A 43 -1.20 -9.50 6.14
C PHE A 43 -0.73 -10.27 4.90
N PHE A 44 -0.29 -9.57 3.85
CA PHE A 44 0.20 -10.17 2.62
C PHE A 44 1.37 -11.14 2.86
N LYS A 45 2.35 -10.73 3.68
CA LYS A 45 3.47 -11.59 4.09
C LYS A 45 3.00 -12.92 4.67
N ARG A 46 2.12 -12.88 5.68
CA ARG A 46 1.62 -14.10 6.35
C ARG A 46 0.80 -14.97 5.40
N THR A 47 -0.03 -14.38 4.55
CA THR A 47 -0.85 -15.12 3.59
C THR A 47 0.03 -15.88 2.60
N VAL A 48 1.03 -15.21 2.02
CA VAL A 48 1.94 -15.82 1.05
C VAL A 48 2.86 -16.86 1.71
N GLN A 49 3.44 -16.57 2.87
CA GLN A 49 4.34 -17.51 3.56
C GLN A 49 3.65 -18.80 3.99
N LYS A 50 2.40 -18.70 4.45
CA LYS A 50 1.61 -19.86 4.87
C LYS A 50 0.82 -20.50 3.74
N ASN A 51 0.90 -19.97 2.51
CA ASN A 51 0.00 -20.31 1.40
C ASN A 51 -1.48 -20.35 1.84
N ALA A 52 -1.88 -19.38 2.68
CA ALA A 52 -3.19 -19.40 3.32
C ALA A 52 -4.30 -19.23 2.28
N LYS A 53 -5.27 -20.13 2.31
CA LYS A 53 -6.47 -20.08 1.47
C LYS A 53 -7.62 -19.52 2.29
N TYR A 54 -8.17 -18.39 1.84
CA TYR A 54 -9.32 -17.77 2.47
C TYR A 54 -10.58 -18.03 1.65
N VAL A 55 -11.72 -18.06 2.32
CA VAL A 55 -13.05 -18.15 1.70
C VAL A 55 -13.83 -16.90 2.08
N CYS A 56 -14.54 -16.30 1.12
CA CYS A 56 -15.51 -15.25 1.43
C CYS A 56 -16.84 -15.88 1.81
N LEU A 57 -17.42 -15.43 2.92
CA LEU A 57 -18.75 -15.87 3.39
C LEU A 57 -19.90 -15.04 2.81
N ALA A 58 -19.60 -14.10 1.92
CA ALA A 58 -20.55 -13.20 1.28
C ALA A 58 -20.33 -13.20 -0.25
N ALA A 59 -20.64 -12.11 -0.94
CA ALA A 59 -20.58 -12.00 -2.40
C ALA A 59 -19.17 -11.75 -3.00
N LYS A 60 -18.08 -12.08 -2.28
CA LYS A 60 -16.68 -11.83 -2.72
C LYS A 60 -16.34 -10.36 -3.06
N SER A 61 -17.19 -9.42 -2.65
CA SER A 61 -17.09 -7.98 -2.91
C SER A 61 -17.06 -7.14 -1.63
N CYS A 62 -16.60 -7.73 -0.51
CA CYS A 62 -16.61 -7.04 0.78
C CYS A 62 -15.74 -5.77 0.74
N PRO A 63 -16.23 -4.63 1.28
CA PRO A 63 -15.47 -3.39 1.29
C PRO A 63 -14.21 -3.53 2.16
N VAL A 64 -13.08 -3.09 1.62
CA VAL A 64 -11.77 -3.10 2.29
C VAL A 64 -11.36 -1.66 2.56
N ASP A 65 -11.64 -1.20 3.78
CA ASP A 65 -11.25 0.11 4.32
C ASP A 65 -10.48 -0.04 5.63
N LYS A 66 -9.93 1.05 6.17
CA LYS A 66 -9.14 1.06 7.42
C LYS A 66 -9.84 0.36 8.59
N ARG A 67 -11.16 0.54 8.74
CA ARG A 67 -11.94 0.02 9.88
C ARG A 67 -12.37 -1.43 9.69
N ARG A 68 -12.65 -1.83 8.45
CA ARG A 68 -13.30 -3.11 8.12
C ARG A 68 -12.42 -4.09 7.34
N ARG A 69 -11.16 -3.74 7.04
CA ARG A 69 -10.21 -4.62 6.32
C ARG A 69 -10.01 -6.00 6.96
N ASN A 70 -10.28 -6.17 8.25
CA ASN A 70 -10.15 -7.46 8.94
C ASN A 70 -11.41 -8.35 8.83
N ARG A 71 -12.54 -7.81 8.34
CA ARG A 71 -13.82 -8.54 8.28
C ARG A 71 -13.82 -9.69 7.28
N CYS A 72 -13.14 -9.53 6.15
CA CYS A 72 -13.04 -10.58 5.14
C CYS A 72 -11.60 -10.69 4.61
N GLN A 73 -10.90 -11.73 5.05
CA GLN A 73 -9.52 -12.00 4.63
C GLN A 73 -9.43 -12.32 3.13
N TYR A 74 -10.42 -13.02 2.57
CA TYR A 74 -10.49 -13.30 1.13
C TYR A 74 -10.50 -12.01 0.31
N CYS A 75 -11.46 -11.11 0.55
CA CYS A 75 -11.59 -9.88 -0.23
C CYS A 75 -10.38 -8.96 -0.03
N ARG A 76 -9.82 -8.93 1.18
CA ARG A 76 -8.58 -8.19 1.46
C ARG A 76 -7.41 -8.73 0.63
N PHE A 77 -7.21 -10.04 0.60
CA PHE A 77 -6.11 -10.65 -0.15
C PHE A 77 -6.30 -10.50 -1.65
N GLN A 78 -7.51 -10.69 -2.16
CA GLN A 78 -7.84 -10.43 -3.56
C GLN A 78 -7.55 -8.98 -3.93
N LYS A 79 -7.88 -8.02 -3.07
CA LYS A 79 -7.53 -6.61 -3.31
C LYS A 79 -6.02 -6.36 -3.28
N CYS A 80 -5.25 -7.02 -2.41
CA CYS A 80 -3.78 -6.96 -2.43
C CYS A 80 -3.23 -7.38 -3.81
N LEU A 81 -3.73 -8.49 -4.36
CA LEU A 81 -3.32 -8.95 -5.69
C LEU A 81 -3.78 -7.99 -6.80
N ALA A 82 -5.01 -7.49 -6.72
CA ALA A 82 -5.58 -6.59 -7.72
C ALA A 82 -4.83 -5.25 -7.82
N VAL A 83 -4.26 -4.74 -6.71
CA VAL A 83 -3.42 -3.53 -6.74
C VAL A 83 -1.97 -3.82 -7.15
N GLY A 84 -1.60 -5.08 -7.38
CA GLY A 84 -0.27 -5.48 -7.85
C GLY A 84 0.73 -5.88 -6.76
N MET A 85 0.29 -6.24 -5.54
CA MET A 85 1.22 -6.76 -4.54
C MET A 85 1.76 -8.12 -4.98
N VAL A 86 3.09 -8.26 -5.09
CA VAL A 86 3.74 -9.49 -5.54
C VAL A 86 4.77 -10.01 -4.55
N LYS A 87 4.97 -11.33 -4.51
CA LYS A 87 6.12 -11.91 -3.80
C LYS A 87 7.36 -11.55 -4.61
N GLU A 88 8.24 -10.73 -4.02
CA GLU A 88 9.60 -10.48 -4.53
C GLU A 88 10.21 -11.82 -5.03
N GLY A 89 10.58 -11.86 -6.32
CA GLY A 89 11.10 -13.07 -6.99
C GLY A 89 10.17 -13.74 -8.01
N LYS A 90 8.95 -13.24 -8.23
CA LYS A 90 8.13 -13.60 -9.40
C LYS A 90 7.85 -12.36 -10.24
N LEU A 91 8.88 -11.85 -10.91
CA LEU A 91 8.69 -10.87 -11.97
C LEU A 91 7.92 -11.55 -13.10
N ILE A 92 6.69 -11.10 -13.32
CA ILE A 92 6.03 -11.25 -14.60
C ILE A 92 6.64 -10.11 -15.45
N GLU A 93 7.61 -10.45 -16.29
CA GLU A 93 8.28 -9.56 -17.25
C GLU A 93 7.27 -8.85 -18.19
N PRO A 94 7.65 -7.80 -18.96
CA PRO A 94 8.21 -6.52 -18.52
C PRO A 94 7.57 -5.33 -19.27
N LYS A 95 7.10 -4.26 -18.60
CA LYS A 95 7.10 -2.90 -19.19
C LYS A 95 7.41 -1.85 -18.11
N SER A 96 8.57 -1.21 -18.30
CA SER A 96 9.14 -0.04 -17.61
C SER A 96 9.46 -0.16 -16.11
N PHE A 97 10.56 -0.86 -15.77
CA PHE A 97 11.28 -0.68 -14.51
C PHE A 97 12.78 -0.49 -14.79
N LEU A 98 13.20 0.74 -15.10
CA LEU A 98 14.55 1.18 -14.76
C LEU A 98 14.44 1.98 -13.47
N ASN A 99 14.95 1.38 -12.39
CA ASN A 99 15.34 1.92 -11.08
C ASN A 99 14.75 1.12 -9.91
N HIS A 100 15.41 0.00 -9.64
CA HIS A 100 15.21 -0.86 -8.46
C HIS A 100 15.85 -0.21 -7.22
N TYR A 101 15.35 0.95 -6.81
CA TYR A 101 15.69 1.60 -5.54
C TYR A 101 14.40 2.05 -4.83
N SER A 102 14.18 1.58 -3.60
CA SER A 102 13.04 1.97 -2.76
C SER A 102 13.17 3.44 -2.35
N TRP A 103 12.50 4.32 -3.10
CA TRP A 103 12.40 5.73 -2.75
C TRP A 103 11.22 5.98 -1.81
N CYS A 104 11.53 6.25 -0.55
CA CYS A 104 10.60 6.87 0.38
C CYS A 104 10.68 8.39 0.18
N ARG A 105 9.61 9.00 -0.33
CA ARG A 105 9.49 10.47 -0.41
C ARG A 105 9.09 10.99 0.97
N LEU A 106 10.05 11.26 1.83
CA LEU A 106 9.83 11.98 3.09
C LEU A 106 10.04 13.47 2.82
N GLY A 107 8.97 14.27 2.89
CA GLY A 107 9.08 15.74 2.83
C GLY A 107 9.65 16.30 1.52
N GLY A 108 9.36 15.68 0.37
CA GLY A 108 9.82 16.17 -0.94
C GLY A 108 11.27 15.79 -1.30
N ILE A 109 12.01 15.14 -0.41
CA ILE A 109 13.36 14.66 -0.65
C ILE A 109 13.31 13.16 -0.99
N LEU A 110 14.01 12.78 -2.05
CA LEU A 110 14.20 11.42 -2.51
C LEU A 110 15.32 10.76 -1.67
N ILE A 111 15.00 10.31 -0.45
CA ILE A 111 15.98 9.68 0.44
C ILE A 111 16.17 8.20 0.03
N ARG A 112 17.45 7.78 -0.08
CA ARG A 112 17.85 6.37 -0.24
C ARG A 112 17.66 5.65 1.10
N ASP A 113 16.51 5.05 1.35
CA ASP A 113 16.39 4.13 2.49
C ASP A 113 17.13 2.83 2.14
N LYS A 114 18.27 2.58 2.79
CA LYS A 114 18.81 1.22 2.90
C LYS A 114 17.68 0.39 3.51
N ALA A 115 17.22 -0.61 2.76
CA ALA A 115 16.48 -1.72 3.36
C ALA A 115 17.36 -2.26 4.48
N SER A 116 17.02 -1.96 5.74
CA SER A 116 17.63 -2.60 6.89
C SER A 116 17.25 -4.06 6.84
N HIS A 117 18.10 -4.86 6.20
CA HIS A 117 18.39 -6.21 6.63
C HIS A 117 18.95 -6.11 8.05
N HIS A 118 18.09 -6.03 9.05
CA HIS A 118 18.47 -6.50 10.38
C HIS A 118 18.15 -7.99 10.41
N VAL A 119 19.17 -8.76 10.04
CA VAL A 119 19.33 -10.14 10.49
C VAL A 119 19.53 -10.07 12.00
N TYR A 120 18.58 -10.63 12.74
CA TYR A 120 18.86 -11.32 13.99
C TYR A 120 18.25 -12.71 13.86
#